data_AF-A0A7J2NR15-F1
#
_entry.id   AF-A0A7J2NR15-F1
#
_cell.length_a   1.000
_cell.length_b   1.000
_cell.length_c   1.000
_cell.angle_alpha   90.00
_cell.angle_beta   90.00
_cell.angle_gamma   90.00
#
_symmetry.space_group_name_H-M   'P 1'
#
loop_
_entity.id
_entity.type
_entity.pdbx_description
1 polymer ?
#
loop_
_entity_poly.entity_id
_entity_poly.type
_entity_poly.pdbx_seq_one_letter_code
_entity_poly.pdbx_strand_id
1 'polypeptide(L)'
;MPTIHEKKFVSGDPSKCIGCTVCEYACSMKHENTYNPTKSRIRAVRLNSFVNLAVACRLCEDPPCVAACPRDALSQSEENGVIIV
;
A
#
# COMPACT_ATOMS: atom_id res chain seq x y z
N MET A 1 -19.76 -18.90 1.02
CA MET A 1 -18.69 -18.33 1.87
C MET A 1 -17.47 -18.21 0.99
N PRO A 2 -17.03 -17.01 0.59
CA PRO A 2 -15.92 -16.88 -0.35
C PRO A 2 -14.65 -17.35 0.37
N THR A 3 -13.97 -18.28 -0.28
CA THR A 3 -12.73 -18.91 0.13
C THR A 3 -11.56 -17.92 0.06
N ILE A 4 -10.55 -18.17 0.89
CA ILE A 4 -9.37 -17.36 1.29
C ILE A 4 -8.40 -17.00 0.11
N HIS A 5 -8.87 -16.95 -1.15
CA HIS A 5 -8.01 -17.05 -2.33
C HIS A 5 -8.07 -15.92 -3.37
N GLU A 6 -8.75 -14.79 -3.15
CA GLU A 6 -8.82 -13.77 -4.22
C GLU A 6 -8.42 -12.33 -3.86
N LYS A 7 -7.85 -12.07 -2.68
CA LYS A 7 -7.27 -10.74 -2.37
C LYS A 7 -5.75 -10.78 -2.54
N LYS A 8 -5.26 -10.35 -3.71
CA LYS A 8 -3.82 -10.26 -4.03
C LYS A 8 -3.25 -8.96 -3.49
N PHE A 9 -2.16 -9.02 -2.73
CA PHE A 9 -1.44 -7.83 -2.29
C PHE A 9 0.04 -7.90 -2.64
N VAL A 10 0.70 -6.75 -2.63
CA VAL A 10 2.14 -6.64 -2.90
C VAL A 10 2.89 -6.65 -1.56
N SER A 11 3.85 -7.56 -1.42
CA SER A 11 4.76 -7.62 -0.28
C SER A 11 6.19 -7.32 -0.71
N GLY A 12 6.89 -6.48 0.05
CA GLY A 12 8.32 -6.21 -0.13
C GLY A 12 9.15 -7.03 0.84
N ASP A 13 10.18 -7.71 0.32
CA ASP A 13 11.18 -8.43 1.14
C ASP A 13 12.13 -7.42 1.81
N PRO A 14 12.12 -7.30 3.15
CA PRO A 14 12.97 -6.33 3.86
C PRO A 14 14.46 -6.63 3.71
N SER A 15 14.85 -7.91 3.55
CA SER A 15 16.25 -8.32 3.43
C SER A 15 16.90 -7.85 2.13
N LYS A 16 16.08 -7.55 1.11
CA LYS A 16 16.50 -7.05 -0.20
C LYS A 16 16.27 -5.56 -0.37
N CYS A 17 15.60 -4.91 0.58
CA CYS A 17 15.27 -3.50 0.48
C CYS A 17 16.47 -2.63 0.88
N ILE A 18 17.00 -1.90 -0.10
CA ILE A 18 18.11 -0.94 0.12
C ILE A 18 17.63 0.50 0.38
N GLY A 19 16.32 0.74 0.49
CA GLY A 19 15.78 2.06 0.79
C GLY A 19 15.98 3.12 -0.30
N CYS A 20 16.06 2.70 -1.58
CA CYS A 20 16.34 3.56 -2.74
C CYS A 20 15.16 4.43 -3.23
N THR A 21 13.97 4.28 -2.62
CA THR A 21 12.73 5.03 -2.91
C THR A 21 12.23 4.99 -4.36
N VAL A 22 12.80 4.17 -5.25
CA VAL A 22 12.38 4.04 -6.66
C VAL A 22 10.93 3.59 -6.79
N CYS A 23 10.47 2.70 -5.91
CA CYS A 23 9.07 2.27 -5.88
C CYS A 23 8.11 3.43 -5.59
N GLU A 24 8.52 4.40 -4.78
CA GLU A 24 7.69 5.57 -4.49
C GLU A 24 7.51 6.44 -5.73
N TYR A 25 8.61 6.75 -6.42
CA TYR A 25 8.63 7.53 -7.65
C TYR A 25 7.86 6.85 -8.79
N ALA A 26 8.01 5.53 -8.94
CA ALA A 26 7.27 4.77 -9.95
C ALA A 26 5.75 4.87 -9.72
N CYS A 27 5.32 4.75 -8.46
CA CYS A 27 3.91 4.89 -8.09
C CYS A 27 3.38 6.31 -8.31
N SER A 28 4.11 7.35 -7.88
CA SER A 28 3.68 8.74 -8.09
C SER A 28 3.64 9.10 -9.57
N MET A 29 4.60 8.62 -10.37
CA MET A 29 4.62 8.84 -11.81
C MET A 29 3.40 8.17 -12.47
N LYS A 30 3.08 6.93 -12.08
CA LYS A 30 1.96 6.19 -12.67
C LYS A 30 0.60 6.79 -12.35
N HIS A 31 0.38 7.26 -11.12
CA HIS A 31 -0.94 7.68 -10.66
C HIS A 31 -1.15 9.20 -10.63
N GLU A 32 -0.08 9.98 -10.52
CA GLU A 32 -0.14 11.43 -10.29
C GLU A 32 0.65 12.21 -11.35
N ASN A 33 1.25 11.50 -12.32
CA ASN A 33 2.09 12.06 -13.40
C ASN A 33 3.19 13.01 -12.90
N THR A 34 3.79 12.68 -11.74
CA THR A 34 4.85 13.48 -11.11
C THR A 34 5.86 12.60 -10.39
N TYR A 35 7.09 13.08 -10.27
CA TYR A 35 8.17 12.44 -9.50
C TYR A 35 8.18 12.96 -8.06
N ASN A 36 7.06 12.85 -7.36
CA ASN A 36 6.94 13.30 -5.98
C ASN A 36 6.62 12.12 -5.03
N PRO A 37 7.60 11.65 -4.23
CA PRO A 37 7.40 10.57 -3.28
C PRO A 37 6.25 10.85 -2.31
N THR A 38 6.00 12.11 -1.92
CA THR A 38 4.91 12.44 -0.98
C THR A 38 3.53 12.09 -1.53
N LYS A 39 3.35 12.05 -2.85
CA LYS A 39 2.11 11.60 -3.51
C LYS A 39 2.07 10.10 -3.82
N SER A 40 3.09 9.36 -3.41
CA SER A 40 3.13 7.91 -3.58
C SER A 40 2.16 7.19 -2.64
N ARG A 41 1.60 6.08 -3.13
CA ARG A 41 0.80 5.12 -2.34
C ARG A 41 1.68 4.05 -1.69
N ILE A 42 2.99 4.07 -1.92
CA ILE A 42 4.01 3.19 -1.32
C ILE A 42 4.93 4.06 -0.45
N ARG A 43 5.44 3.49 0.65
CA ARG A 43 6.40 4.14 1.55
C ARG A 43 7.61 3.26 1.81
N ALA A 44 8.80 3.75 1.48
CA ALA A 44 10.07 3.18 1.88
C ALA A 44 10.42 3.69 3.29
N VAL A 45 10.06 2.90 4.30
CA VAL A 45 10.31 3.19 5.70
C VAL A 45 11.72 2.71 6.07
N ARG A 46 12.50 3.57 6.71
CA ARG A 46 13.80 3.22 7.29
C ARG A 46 13.61 3.03 8.79
N LEU A 47 13.60 1.79 9.26
CA LEU A 47 13.38 1.47 10.67
C LEU A 47 14.64 1.74 11.51
N ASN A 48 15.80 1.42 10.95
CA ASN A 48 17.13 1.69 11.52
C ASN A 48 18.17 1.68 10.40
N SER A 49 19.46 1.79 10.74
CA SER A 49 20.55 1.82 9.76
C SER A 49 20.67 0.58 8.88
N PHE A 50 20.08 -0.55 9.27
CA PHE A 50 20.21 -1.84 8.58
C PHE A 50 18.91 -2.35 7.96
N VAL A 51 17.76 -1.84 8.38
CA VAL A 51 16.45 -2.36 7.98
C VAL A 51 15.65 -1.28 7.28
N ASN A 52 15.40 -1.51 5.99
CA ASN A 52 14.45 -0.76 5.18
C ASN A 52 13.26 -1.65 4.83
N LEU A 53 12.09 -1.03 4.69
CA LEU A 53 10.85 -1.72 4.35
C LEU A 53 10.06 -0.90 3.34
N ALA A 54 9.61 -1.54 2.24
CA ALA A 54 8.61 -0.96 1.36
C ALA A 54 7.22 -1.37 1.84
N VAL A 55 6.43 -0.41 2.33
CA VAL A 55 5.08 -0.59 2.85
C VAL A 55 4.08 -0.08 1.80
N ALA A 56 3.11 -0.93 1.46
CA ALA A 56 1.97 -0.58 0.63
C ALA A 56 0.67 -1.04 1.32
N CYS A 57 -0.47 -0.61 0.79
CA CYS A 57 -1.77 -1.12 1.26
C CYS A 57 -1.82 -2.65 1.11
N ARG A 58 -2.26 -3.35 2.15
CA ARG A 58 -2.35 -4.81 2.17
C ARG A 58 -3.69 -5.36 1.70
N LEU A 59 -4.64 -4.50 1.34
CA LEU A 59 -5.99 -4.90 0.94
C LEU A 59 -6.63 -5.85 1.97
N CYS A 60 -6.56 -5.46 3.24
CA CYS A 60 -6.98 -6.29 4.37
C CYS A 60 -8.39 -6.86 4.16
N GLU A 61 -8.59 -8.13 4.53
CA GLU A 61 -9.88 -8.79 4.39
C GLU A 61 -10.98 -8.05 5.15
N ASP A 62 -10.71 -7.76 6.43
CA ASP A 62 -11.49 -6.89 7.29
C ASP A 62 -10.73 -5.57 7.50
N PRO A 63 -10.94 -4.54 6.66
CA PRO A 63 -10.14 -3.32 6.70
C PRO A 63 -10.53 -2.43 7.89
N PRO A 64 -9.69 -2.32 8.94
CA PRO A 64 -10.01 -1.50 10.12
C PRO A 64 -10.07 -0.01 9.78
N CYS A 65 -9.35 0.42 8.73
CA CYS A 65 -9.40 1.80 8.25
C CYS A 65 -10.78 2.19 7.72
N VAL A 66 -11.47 1.29 7.02
CA VAL A 66 -12.84 1.51 6.54
C VAL A 66 -13.80 1.55 7.74
N ALA A 67 -13.72 0.55 8.61
CA ALA A 67 -14.60 0.45 9.79
C ALA A 67 -14.45 1.63 10.77
N ALA A 68 -13.24 2.19 10.90
CA ALA A 68 -12.97 3.32 11.78
C ALA A 68 -13.29 4.70 11.15
N CYS A 69 -13.66 4.76 9.87
CA CYS A 69 -13.88 6.03 9.18
C CYS A 69 -15.19 6.69 9.64
N PRO A 70 -15.17 7.85 10.31
CA PRO A 70 -16.40 8.47 10.86
C PRO A 70 -17.24 9.19 9.79
N ARG A 71 -16.74 9.28 8.56
CA ARG A 71 -17.35 10.03 7.45
C ARG A 71 -17.70 9.15 6.26
N ASP A 72 -17.55 7.82 6.40
CA ASP A 72 -17.77 6.86 5.32
C ASP A 72 -17.02 7.21 4.02
N ALA A 73 -15.86 7.84 4.16
CA ALA A 73 -15.01 8.28 3.04
C ALA A 73 -14.16 7.15 2.47
N LEU A 74 -14.23 5.95 3.05
CA LEU A 74 -13.46 4.79 2.62
C LEU A 74 -14.41 3.64 2.31
N SER A 75 -14.13 2.90 1.25
CA SER A 75 -14.88 1.69 0.87
C SER A 75 -13.92 0.61 0.39
N GLN A 76 -14.36 -0.66 0.45
CA GLN A 76 -13.62 -1.78 -0.11
C GLN A 76 -14.33 -2.30 -1.36
N SER A 77 -13.59 -2.44 -2.45
CA SER A 77 -14.07 -3.06 -3.69
C SER A 77 -14.35 -4.56 -3.47
N GLU A 78 -15.54 -5.00 -3.87
CA GLU A 78 -15.94 -6.42 -3.80
C GLU A 78 -15.17 -7.29 -4.80
N GLU A 79 -14.71 -6.72 -5.92
CA GLU A 79 -14.04 -7.46 -6.99
C GLU A 79 -12.63 -7.90 -6.60
N ASN A 80 -11.87 -7.03 -5.93
CA ASN A 80 -10.42 -7.20 -5.78
C ASN A 80 -9.88 -6.77 -4.40
N GLY A 81 -10.74 -6.35 -3.48
CA GLY A 81 -10.35 -5.94 -2.12
C GLY A 81 -9.63 -4.60 -2.04
N VAL A 82 -9.55 -3.85 -3.15
CA VAL A 82 -8.93 -2.51 -3.19
C VAL A 82 -9.68 -1.57 -2.25
N ILE A 83 -8.93 -0.83 -1.43
CA ILE A 83 -9.49 0.22 -0.58
C ILE A 83 -9.54 1.52 -1.39
N ILE A 84 -10.73 2.06 -1.53
CA ILE A 84 -11.05 3.28 -2.28
C ILE A 84 -11.30 4.40 -1.29
N VAL A 85 -10.80 5.59 -1.63
CA VAL A 85 -10.96 6.86 -0.90
C VAL A 85 -11.81 7.80 -1.74
#